data_AF-A0AAV2MZC3-F1
#
_entry.id   AF-A0AAV2MZC3-F1
#
_cell.length_a   1.000
_cell.length_b   1.000
_cell.length_c   1.000
_cell.angle_alpha   90.00
_cell.angle_beta   90.00
_cell.angle_gamma   90.00
#
_symmetry.space_group_name_H-M   'P 1'
#
loop_
_entity.id
_entity.type
_entity.pdbx_description
1 polymer ?
#
loop_
_entity_poly.entity_id
_entity_poly.type
_entity_poly.pdbx_seq_one_letter_code
_entity_poly.pdbx_strand_id
1 'polypeptide(L)'
;MEALVAAQRELHGRIARSYENLRKVGTAKMSVALVKSALVNLESKWLKFEEQHERLLLEFSEEVADDEYSTADFVSTVELAYLEHRAKLMELEQALTEATAGAEQRSMRVETTASRRVLPRIQLP
;
A
#
# COMPACT_ATOMS: atom_id res chain seq x y z
N MET A 1 13.43 -2.74 -28.38
CA MET A 1 12.49 -1.71 -27.88
C MET A 1 11.08 -2.26 -27.54
N GLU A 2 10.28 -2.74 -28.50
CA GLU A 2 8.86 -3.13 -28.30
C GLU A 2 8.55 -3.98 -27.06
N ALA A 3 9.35 -5.02 -26.81
CA ALA A 3 9.15 -5.90 -25.65
C ALA A 3 9.33 -5.17 -24.31
N LEU A 4 10.23 -4.17 -24.25
CA LEU A 4 10.41 -3.33 -23.06
C LEU A 4 9.21 -2.38 -22.89
N VAL A 5 8.73 -1.74 -23.95
CA VAL A 5 7.54 -0.89 -23.90
C VAL A 5 6.30 -1.69 -23.47
N ALA A 6 6.12 -2.91 -23.98
CA ALA A 6 5.06 -3.80 -23.52
C ALA A 6 5.20 -4.16 -22.03
N ALA A 7 6.41 -4.42 -21.55
CA ALA A 7 6.68 -4.67 -20.13
C ALA A 7 6.36 -3.45 -19.26
N GLN A 8 6.63 -2.24 -19.74
CA GLN A 8 6.29 -0.98 -19.07
C GLN A 8 4.77 -0.81 -18.94
N ARG A 9 4.01 -1.07 -20.01
CA ARG A 9 2.53 -1.05 -19.99
C ARG A 9 1.95 -2.06 -19.01
N GLU A 10 2.52 -3.26 -18.91
CA GLU A 10 2.12 -4.26 -17.92
C GLU A 10 2.45 -3.80 -16.49
N LEU A 11 3.64 -3.22 -16.25
CA LEU A 11 4.01 -2.69 -14.94
C LEU A 11 3.07 -1.58 -14.50
N HIS A 12 2.73 -0.64 -15.39
CA HIS A 12 1.73 0.38 -15.14
C HIS A 12 0.39 -0.24 -14.70
N GLY A 13 -0.14 -1.19 -15.47
CA GLY A 13 -1.41 -1.85 -15.13
C GLY A 13 -1.35 -2.59 -13.77
N ARG A 14 -0.19 -3.07 -13.34
CA ARG A 14 -0.02 -3.68 -12.01
C ARG A 14 0.10 -2.64 -10.89
N ILE A 15 0.77 -1.52 -11.15
CA ILE A 15 0.84 -0.36 -10.24
C ILE A 15 -0.55 0.21 -10.00
N ALA A 16 -1.26 0.55 -11.08
CA ALA A 16 -2.61 1.17 -11.11
C ALA A 16 -3.74 0.32 -10.51
N ARG A 17 -3.47 -0.93 -10.12
CA ARG A 17 -4.44 -1.83 -9.48
C ARG A 17 -3.97 -2.32 -8.12
N SER A 18 -2.86 -1.81 -7.59
CA SER A 18 -2.22 -2.35 -6.39
C SER A 18 -3.13 -2.25 -5.16
N TYR A 19 -3.81 -1.11 -4.99
CA TYR A 19 -4.73 -0.90 -3.86
C TYR A 19 -6.00 -1.75 -3.98
N GLU A 20 -6.61 -1.79 -5.17
CA GLU A 20 -7.84 -2.51 -5.47
C GLU A 20 -7.63 -4.01 -5.33
N ASN A 21 -6.46 -4.51 -5.74
CA ASN A 21 -6.08 -5.91 -5.53
C ASN A 21 -5.94 -6.25 -4.03
N LEU A 22 -5.34 -5.37 -3.23
CA LEU A 22 -5.27 -5.56 -1.78
C LEU A 22 -6.68 -5.61 -1.16
N ARG A 23 -7.59 -4.74 -1.58
CA ARG A 23 -8.97 -4.70 -1.07
C ARG A 23 -9.74 -6.01 -1.27
N LYS A 24 -9.37 -6.82 -2.27
CA LYS A 24 -10.00 -8.15 -2.50
C LYS A 24 -9.81 -9.11 -1.33
N VAL A 25 -8.82 -8.88 -0.46
CA VAL A 25 -8.62 -9.69 0.76
C VAL A 25 -9.76 -9.51 1.76
N GLY A 26 -10.49 -8.39 1.70
CA GLY A 26 -11.63 -8.08 2.55
C GLY A 26 -11.24 -7.50 3.91
N THR A 27 -12.15 -6.75 4.52
CA THR A 27 -11.91 -6.02 5.78
C THR A 27 -11.58 -6.94 6.95
N ALA A 28 -12.19 -8.13 7.01
CA ALA A 28 -11.98 -9.09 8.09
C ALA A 28 -10.56 -9.66 8.16
N LYS A 29 -9.83 -9.67 7.03
CA LYS A 29 -8.45 -10.18 6.92
C LYS A 29 -7.41 -9.08 6.74
N MET A 30 -7.86 -7.83 6.65
CA MET A 30 -6.97 -6.69 6.46
C MET A 30 -6.15 -6.45 7.74
N SER A 31 -4.84 -6.30 7.60
CA SER A 31 -3.93 -6.06 8.72
C SER A 31 -2.80 -5.11 8.33
N VAL A 32 -2.20 -4.44 9.31
CA VAL A 32 -1.03 -3.55 9.11
C VAL A 32 0.09 -4.29 8.37
N ALA A 33 0.37 -5.54 8.75
CA ALA A 33 1.39 -6.35 8.10
C ALA A 33 1.11 -6.57 6.60
N LEU A 34 -0.15 -6.85 6.25
CA LEU A 34 -0.55 -7.05 4.86
C LEU A 34 -0.41 -5.76 4.03
N VAL A 35 -0.78 -4.61 4.61
CA VAL A 35 -0.60 -3.29 3.96
C VAL A 35 0.87 -2.98 3.76
N LYS A 36 1.73 -3.24 4.75
CA LYS A 36 3.19 -3.10 4.61
C LYS A 36 3.76 -3.99 3.51
N SER A 37 3.31 -5.24 3.42
CA SER A 37 3.72 -6.13 2.32
C SER A 37 3.26 -5.60 0.96
N ALA A 38 2.07 -4.99 0.87
CA ALA A 38 1.58 -4.38 -0.36
C ALA A 38 2.42 -3.14 -0.76
N LEU A 39 2.84 -2.31 0.20
CA LEU A 39 3.74 -1.18 -0.02
C LEU A 39 5.08 -1.63 -0.60
N VAL A 40 5.74 -2.60 0.04
CA VAL A 40 7.02 -3.17 -0.45
C VAL A 40 6.86 -3.74 -1.86
N ASN A 41 5.75 -4.45 -2.12
CA ASN A 41 5.48 -5.00 -3.44
C ASN A 41 5.18 -3.92 -4.48
N LEU A 42 4.56 -2.80 -4.11
CA LEU A 42 4.33 -1.65 -4.98
C LEU A 42 5.65 -0.96 -5.34
N GLU A 43 6.49 -0.67 -4.34
CA GLU A 43 7.82 -0.09 -4.51
C GLU A 43 8.71 -0.95 -5.42
N SER A 44 8.71 -2.28 -5.24
CA SER A 44 9.46 -3.19 -6.12
C SER A 44 9.01 -3.13 -7.59
N LYS A 45 7.72 -2.87 -7.88
CA LYS A 45 7.26 -2.67 -9.26
C LYS A 45 7.71 -1.34 -9.83
N TRP A 46 7.71 -0.30 -9.00
CA TRP A 46 8.17 1.04 -9.36
C TRP A 46 9.67 1.03 -9.70
N LEU A 47 10.51 0.45 -8.83
CA LEU A 47 11.95 0.33 -9.09
C LEU A 47 12.25 -0.43 -10.39
N LYS A 48 11.51 -1.50 -10.66
CA LYS A 48 11.64 -2.25 -11.92
C LYS A 48 11.20 -1.42 -13.14
N PHE A 49 10.19 -0.57 -12.97
CA PHE A 49 9.73 0.33 -14.02
C PHE A 49 10.82 1.35 -14.35
N GLU A 50 11.41 1.99 -13.33
CA GLU A 50 12.51 2.95 -13.48
C GLU A 50 13.73 2.31 -14.16
N GLU A 51 14.18 1.14 -13.69
CA GLU A 51 15.31 0.41 -14.29
C GLU A 51 15.09 0.13 -15.79
N GLN A 52 13.88 -0.30 -16.15
CA GLN A 52 13.54 -0.57 -17.54
C GLN A 52 13.39 0.72 -18.37
N HIS A 53 12.92 1.81 -17.77
CA HIS A 53 12.82 3.12 -18.40
C HIS A 53 14.22 3.68 -18.70
N GLU A 54 15.13 3.65 -17.72
CA GLU A 54 16.53 4.05 -17.92
C GLU A 54 17.18 3.25 -19.05
N ARG A 55 16.91 1.94 -19.10
CA ARG A 55 17.43 1.09 -20.17
C ARG A 55 16.84 1.42 -21.53
N LEU A 56 15.55 1.79 -21.61
CA LEU A 56 14.95 2.29 -22.85
C LEU A 56 15.65 3.55 -23.35
N LEU A 57 15.93 4.50 -22.45
CA LEU A 57 16.64 5.73 -22.79
C LEU A 57 18.10 5.49 -23.19
N LEU A 58 18.77 4.51 -22.59
CA LEU A 58 20.18 4.22 -22.88
C LEU A 58 20.38 3.44 -24.19
N GLU A 59 19.54 2.42 -24.43
CA GLU A 59 19.70 1.48 -25.56
C GLU A 59 18.91 1.90 -26.80
N PHE A 60 17.82 2.68 -26.64
CA PHE A 60 16.84 2.96 -27.72
C PHE A 60 16.38 4.42 -27.76
N SER A 61 17.24 5.38 -27.37
CA SER A 61 16.88 6.81 -27.27
C SER A 61 16.24 7.41 -28.52
N GLU A 62 16.80 7.13 -29.70
CA GLU A 62 16.28 7.65 -30.97
C GLU A 62 14.91 7.05 -31.31
N GLU A 63 14.75 5.74 -31.12
CA GLU A 63 13.48 5.04 -31.40
C GLU A 63 12.38 5.45 -30.42
N VAL A 64 12.71 5.68 -29.14
CA VAL A 64 11.73 6.02 -28.10
C VAL A 64 11.29 7.47 -28.16
N ALA A 65 12.07 8.38 -28.75
CA ALA A 65 11.75 9.80 -28.81
C ALA A 65 10.45 10.08 -29.58
N ASP A 66 10.22 9.34 -30.66
CA ASP A 66 9.05 9.48 -31.54
C ASP A 66 7.92 8.49 -31.21
N ASP A 67 8.14 7.56 -30.27
CA ASP A 67 7.14 6.58 -29.87
C ASP A 67 6.10 7.15 -28.91
N GLU A 68 4.89 6.56 -28.93
CA GLU A 68 3.78 6.93 -28.05
C GLU A 68 4.20 6.91 -26.58
N TYR A 69 5.10 6.00 -26.19
CA TYR A 69 5.67 5.94 -24.85
C TYR A 69 6.23 7.29 -24.36
N SER A 70 6.92 8.05 -25.21
CA SER A 70 7.48 9.36 -24.84
C SER A 70 6.49 10.48 -25.13
N THR A 71 5.79 10.44 -26.27
CA THR A 71 4.92 11.56 -26.68
C THR A 71 3.62 11.65 -25.86
N ALA A 72 3.16 10.54 -25.26
CA ALA A 72 1.94 10.49 -24.47
C ALA A 72 2.15 10.76 -22.97
N ASP A 73 3.35 11.23 -22.56
CA ASP A 73 3.68 11.48 -21.15
C ASP A 73 3.43 10.25 -20.26
N PHE A 74 3.75 9.07 -20.81
CA PHE A 74 3.42 7.80 -20.18
C PHE A 74 4.13 7.63 -18.84
N VAL A 75 5.41 8.01 -18.76
CA VAL A 75 6.22 7.91 -17.54
C VAL A 75 5.58 8.69 -16.39
N SER A 76 5.20 9.95 -16.63
CA SER A 76 4.53 10.80 -15.63
C SER A 76 3.18 10.21 -15.20
N THR A 77 2.44 9.61 -16.14
CA THR A 77 1.19 8.89 -15.83
C THR A 77 1.43 7.71 -14.87
N VAL A 78 2.48 6.92 -15.09
CA VAL A 78 2.83 5.80 -14.21
C VAL A 78 3.32 6.30 -12.84
N GLU A 79 4.10 7.37 -12.82
CA GLU A 79 4.58 7.99 -11.58
C GLU A 79 3.41 8.47 -10.71
N LEU A 80 2.46 9.18 -11.31
CA LEU A 80 1.26 9.64 -10.61
C LEU A 80 0.48 8.46 -10.03
N ALA A 81 0.26 7.40 -10.82
CA ALA A 81 -0.40 6.19 -10.35
C ALA A 81 0.35 5.55 -9.16
N TYR A 82 1.68 5.48 -9.22
CA TYR A 82 2.49 4.98 -8.11
C TYR A 82 2.28 5.81 -6.84
N LEU A 83 2.40 7.14 -6.93
CA LEU A 83 2.23 8.05 -5.80
C LEU A 83 0.82 7.94 -5.18
N GLU A 84 -0.22 7.93 -6.01
CA GLU A 84 -1.61 7.80 -5.56
C GLU A 84 -1.86 6.49 -4.81
N HIS A 85 -1.41 5.36 -5.38
CA HIS A 85 -1.59 4.06 -4.72
C HIS A 85 -0.75 3.92 -3.46
N ARG A 86 0.47 4.49 -3.45
CA ARG A 86 1.32 4.51 -2.27
C ARG A 86 0.69 5.32 -1.13
N ALA A 87 0.14 6.50 -1.44
CA ALA A 87 -0.56 7.33 -0.46
C ALA A 87 -1.78 6.60 0.13
N LYS A 88 -2.65 6.02 -0.71
CA LYS A 88 -3.81 5.23 -0.27
C LYS A 88 -3.43 4.07 0.66
N LEU A 89 -2.30 3.41 0.40
CA LEU A 89 -1.81 2.33 1.24
C LEU A 89 -1.26 2.84 2.59
N MET A 90 -0.54 3.97 2.60
CA MET A 90 -0.06 4.57 3.85
C MET A 90 -1.21 5.07 4.74
N GLU A 91 -2.21 5.71 4.15
CA GLU A 91 -3.42 6.14 4.88
C GLU A 91 -4.15 4.94 5.49
N LEU A 92 -4.25 3.83 4.76
CA LEU A 92 -4.83 2.58 5.27
C LEU A 92 -4.01 1.98 6.40
N GLU A 93 -2.67 1.99 6.30
CA GLU A 93 -1.77 1.54 7.36
C GLU A 93 -1.98 2.35 8.65
N GLN A 94 -2.04 3.68 8.51
CA GLN A 94 -2.25 4.59 9.63
C GLN A 94 -3.62 4.33 10.29
N ALA A 95 -4.68 4.26 9.51
CA ALA A 95 -6.03 4.01 10.01
C ALA A 95 -6.14 2.68 10.78
N LEU A 96 -5.49 1.61 10.29
CA LEU A 96 -5.46 0.33 10.98
C LEU A 96 -4.66 0.40 12.28
N THR A 97 -3.53 1.11 12.27
CA THR A 97 -2.67 1.27 13.45
C THR A 97 -3.39 2.03 14.57
N GLU A 98 -4.07 3.13 14.22
CA GLU A 98 -4.88 3.92 15.16
C GLU A 98 -6.06 3.10 15.72
N ALA A 99 -6.73 2.32 14.88
CA ALA A 99 -7.83 1.45 15.31
C ALA A 99 -7.36 0.37 16.31
N THR A 100 -6.19 -0.23 16.08
CA THR A 100 -5.62 -1.21 17.03
C THR A 100 -5.22 -0.57 18.36
N ALA A 101 -4.57 0.59 18.34
CA ALA A 101 -4.17 1.29 19.55
C ALA A 101 -5.39 1.73 20.41
N GLY A 102 -6.44 2.23 19.76
CA GLY A 102 -7.67 2.61 20.45
C GLY A 102 -8.41 1.41 21.08
N ALA A 103 -8.35 0.24 20.44
CA ALA A 103 -8.92 -0.99 20.99
C ALA A 103 -8.17 -1.46 22.25
N GLU A 104 -6.84 -1.43 22.24
CA GLU A 104 -5.99 -1.78 23.38
C GLU A 104 -6.26 -0.86 24.58
N GLN A 105 -6.29 0.47 24.35
CA GLN A 105 -6.58 1.45 25.40
C GLN A 105 -7.98 1.24 26.02
N ARG A 106 -8.98 0.88 25.20
CA ARG A 106 -10.33 0.59 25.69
C ARG A 106 -10.36 -0.70 26.53
N SER A 107 -9.63 -1.74 26.13
CA SER A 107 -9.51 -2.99 26.90
C SER A 107 -8.89 -2.74 28.27
N MET A 108 -7.76 -2.03 28.32
CA MET A 108 -7.09 -1.67 29.58
C MET A 108 -7.98 -0.85 30.52
N ARG A 109 -8.79 0.07 29.97
CA ARG A 109 -9.75 0.85 30.77
C ARG A 109 -10.87 -0.02 31.35
N VAL A 110 -11.36 -1.02 30.61
CA VAL A 110 -12.39 -1.94 31.12
C VAL A 110 -11.82 -2.85 32.21
N GLU A 111 -10.62 -3.39 32.03
CA GLU A 111 -9.95 -4.25 33.01
C GLU A 111 -9.68 -3.51 34.34
N THR A 112 -9.22 -2.25 34.27
CA THR A 112 -8.99 -1.43 35.47
C THR A 112 -10.29 -1.10 36.23
N THR A 113 -11.42 -0.93 35.53
CA THR A 113 -12.73 -0.72 36.18
C THR A 113 -13.32 -2.01 36.77
N ALA A 114 -13.08 -3.16 36.15
CA ALA A 114 -13.56 -4.46 36.63
C ALA A 114 -12.83 -4.92 37.90
N SER A 115 -11.54 -4.61 38.02
CA SER A 115 -10.70 -5.00 39.16
C SER A 115 -11.05 -4.28 40.49
N ARG A 116 -11.92 -3.27 40.46
CA ARG A 116 -12.31 -2.48 41.66
C ARG A 116 -13.58 -2.97 42.37
N ARG A 117 -14.19 -4.07 41.95
CA ARG A 117 -15.30 -4.70 42.67
C ARG A 117 -14.79 -5.58 43.81
N VAL A 118 -14.34 -4.94 44.89
CA VAL A 118 -14.15 -5.64 46.18
C VAL A 118 -15.54 -5.91 46.77
N LEU A 119 -15.86 -7.18 47.01
CA LEU A 119 -17.11 -7.61 47.62
C LEU A 119 -17.25 -7.01 49.04
N PRO A 120 -18.43 -6.50 49.43
CA PRO A 120 -18.63 -6.01 50.79
C PRO A 120 -18.49 -7.15 51.80
N ARG A 121 -17.69 -6.94 52.84
CA ARG A 121 -17.50 -7.90 53.94
C ARG A 121 -18.82 -8.03 54.71
N ILE A 122 -19.48 -9.17 54.53
CA ILE A 122 -20.65 -9.56 55.33
C ILE A 122 -20.12 -9.95 56.72
N GLN A 123 -20.56 -9.26 57.77
CA GLN A 123 -20.39 -9.75 59.14
C GLN A 123 -21.60 -10.62 59.49
N LEU A 124 -21.36 -11.88 59.83
CA LEU A 124 -22.38 -12.79 60.33
C LEU A 124 -22.42 -12.71 61.88
N PRO A 125 -23.62 -12.75 62.49
CA PRO A 125 -23.84 -12.64 63.93
C PRO A 125 -23.43 -13.88 64.72
#